data_AF-A0A3D3A692-F1
#
_entry.id   AF-A0A3D3A692-F1
#
_cell.length_a   1.000
_cell.length_b   1.000
_cell.length_c   1.000
_cell.angle_alpha   90.00
_cell.angle_beta   90.00
_cell.angle_gamma   90.00
#
_symmetry.space_group_name_H-M   'P 1'
#
loop_
_entity.id
_entity.type
_entity.pdbx_description
1 polymer ?
#
loop_
_entity_poly.entity_id
_entity_poly.type
_entity_poly.pdbx_seq_one_letter_code
_entity_poly.pdbx_strand_id
1 'polypeptide(L)'
;MTTFVPATKDLQRQWRSRLFFHLDGLALSGVVPVLDVSGVLEEVLQTGGDVDELASLFGANPGYLNVGLRMLCSQGILDAHYGEDKVTYVPHKDADVALWARDRHLYALGRSWLEHSVGMWNRPQEPLSEEALSVMRALLGAVMSGRGLADHTAGQTLILEQRLRVHLEGALVAPWLVMLGTAFGTEAMTSWDDVSRASSQLHPQLQEAWAEVMHALGWSDSEVGAFFLERAAAYGVTTSYTQTFLWAKELLLGEGSWLWRTEPGEAEIHVDRTLNVWGSGGAHKAYFSHLDQVVKDVFNAPLDEQPLGLCDMGCGNGALLLHMREVIKS
;
A
#
# COMPACT_ATOMS: atom_id res chain seq x y z
N MET A 1 14.68 17.57 20.64
CA MET A 1 14.71 17.12 19.24
C MET A 1 15.62 15.94 19.10
N THR A 2 15.06 14.76 19.32
CA THR A 2 15.72 13.50 18.99
C THR A 2 15.48 13.22 17.50
N THR A 3 16.30 13.82 16.65
CA THR A 3 16.22 13.62 15.19
C THR A 3 16.44 12.16 14.82
N PHE A 4 15.78 11.71 13.76
CA PHE A 4 15.99 10.37 13.21
C PHE A 4 17.45 10.20 12.82
N VAL A 5 18.03 9.09 13.25
CA VAL A 5 19.38 8.69 12.84
C VAL A 5 19.23 7.76 11.64
N PRO A 6 19.76 8.14 10.46
CA PRO A 6 19.62 7.31 9.27
C PRO A 6 20.51 6.06 9.39
N ALA A 7 19.90 4.89 9.18
CA ALA A 7 20.63 3.63 9.10
C ALA A 7 21.56 3.56 7.88
N THR A 8 22.38 2.51 7.82
CA THR A 8 23.27 2.23 6.69
C THR A 8 22.52 2.10 5.36
N LYS A 9 23.18 2.38 4.24
CA LYS A 9 22.57 2.29 2.89
C LYS A 9 21.98 0.92 2.59
N ASP A 10 22.62 -0.15 3.07
CA ASP A 10 22.17 -1.53 2.86
C ASP A 10 20.91 -1.84 3.67
N LEU A 11 20.83 -1.39 4.92
CA LEU A 11 19.61 -1.51 5.74
C LEU A 11 18.45 -0.73 5.12
N GLN A 12 18.71 0.52 4.68
CA GLN A 12 17.68 1.30 4.00
C GLN A 12 17.20 0.62 2.70
N ARG A 13 18.07 -0.09 1.97
CA ARG A 13 17.66 -0.86 0.78
C ARG A 13 16.73 -2.01 1.16
N GLN A 14 17.05 -2.75 2.22
CA GLN A 14 16.22 -3.85 2.71
C GLN A 14 14.86 -3.33 3.20
N TRP A 15 14.84 -2.26 4.00
CA TRP A 15 13.59 -1.68 4.49
C TRP A 15 12.75 -1.03 3.39
N ARG A 16 13.36 -0.51 2.32
CA ARG A 16 12.62 -0.11 1.11
C ARG A 16 11.94 -1.31 0.44
N SER A 17 12.61 -2.46 0.35
CA SER A 17 11.98 -3.69 -0.17
C SER A 17 10.81 -4.13 0.72
N ARG A 18 10.98 -4.08 2.05
CA ARG A 18 9.92 -4.38 3.02
C ARG A 18 8.74 -3.42 2.88
N LEU A 19 8.99 -2.12 2.66
CA LEU A 19 7.96 -1.12 2.38
C LEU A 19 7.12 -1.50 1.15
N PHE A 20 7.73 -1.92 0.04
CA PHE A 20 6.96 -2.35 -1.13
C PHE A 20 6.09 -3.57 -0.83
N PHE A 21 6.62 -4.55 -0.11
CA PHE A 21 5.81 -5.68 0.36
C PHE A 21 4.70 -5.24 1.33
N HIS A 22 4.92 -4.20 2.15
CA HIS A 22 3.83 -3.66 2.95
C HIS A 22 2.68 -3.18 2.06
N LEU A 23 2.98 -2.43 0.98
CA LEU A 23 1.98 -1.93 0.03
C LEU A 23 1.26 -3.08 -0.70
N ASP A 24 2.00 -4.10 -1.14
CA ASP A 24 1.42 -5.31 -1.73
C ASP A 24 0.44 -5.99 -0.76
N GLY A 25 0.79 -5.98 0.53
CA GLY A 25 -0.01 -6.56 1.60
C GLY A 25 -1.39 -5.94 1.75
N LEU A 26 -1.57 -4.63 1.55
CA LEU A 26 -2.90 -4.02 1.56
C LEU A 26 -3.81 -4.61 0.49
N ALA A 27 -3.29 -4.73 -0.74
CA ALA A 27 -4.04 -5.26 -1.87
C ALA A 27 -4.33 -6.76 -1.68
N LEU A 28 -3.31 -7.54 -1.27
CA LEU A 28 -3.47 -8.98 -1.04
C LEU A 28 -4.42 -9.28 0.13
N SER A 29 -4.38 -8.51 1.21
CA SER A 29 -5.34 -8.64 2.31
C SER A 29 -6.78 -8.38 1.86
N GLY A 30 -7.02 -7.51 0.88
CA GLY A 30 -8.37 -7.36 0.31
C GLY A 30 -8.79 -8.52 -0.58
N VAL A 31 -7.88 -9.01 -1.43
CA VAL A 31 -8.18 -9.91 -2.55
C VAL A 31 -8.07 -11.40 -2.21
N VAL A 32 -6.99 -11.81 -1.53
CA VAL A 32 -6.70 -13.24 -1.26
C VAL A 32 -7.83 -13.92 -0.48
N PRO A 33 -8.41 -13.32 0.58
CA PRO A 33 -9.50 -13.96 1.31
C PRO A 33 -10.75 -14.19 0.45
N VAL A 34 -11.02 -13.31 -0.53
CA VAL A 34 -12.14 -13.46 -1.46
C VAL A 34 -11.88 -14.62 -2.41
N LEU A 35 -10.69 -14.71 -2.99
CA LEU A 35 -10.30 -15.82 -3.85
C LEU A 35 -10.32 -17.16 -3.10
N ASP A 36 -9.86 -17.18 -1.85
CA ASP A 36 -9.83 -18.39 -1.00
C ASP A 36 -11.24 -18.89 -0.66
N VAL A 37 -12.11 -18.00 -0.14
CA VAL A 37 -13.49 -18.35 0.21
C VAL A 37 -14.31 -18.78 -1.01
N SER A 38 -14.01 -18.23 -2.19
CA SER A 38 -14.71 -18.61 -3.44
C SER A 38 -14.32 -19.98 -4.00
N GLY A 39 -13.21 -20.57 -3.53
CA GLY A 39 -12.62 -21.80 -4.10
C GLY A 39 -11.74 -21.57 -5.33
N VAL A 40 -11.76 -20.39 -5.94
CA VAL A 40 -10.90 -20.03 -7.09
C VAL A 40 -9.42 -20.23 -6.77
N LEU A 41 -8.99 -19.81 -5.57
CA LEU A 41 -7.59 -19.91 -5.18
C LEU A 41 -7.14 -21.37 -5.05
N GLU A 42 -8.00 -22.25 -4.53
CA GLU A 42 -7.68 -23.67 -4.41
C GLU A 42 -7.57 -24.32 -5.79
N GLU A 43 -8.51 -24.05 -6.69
CA GLU A 43 -8.49 -24.57 -8.06
C GLU A 43 -7.21 -24.15 -8.79
N VAL A 44 -6.92 -22.85 -8.85
CA VAL A 44 -5.74 -22.36 -9.58
C VAL A 44 -4.41 -22.86 -8.99
N LEU A 45 -4.35 -23.12 -7.68
CA LEU A 45 -3.15 -23.68 -7.03
C LEU A 45 -2.98 -25.18 -7.28
N GLN A 46 -4.06 -25.92 -7.53
CA GLN A 46 -4.00 -27.36 -7.80
C GLN A 46 -3.82 -27.67 -9.28
N THR A 47 -4.62 -27.05 -10.14
CA THR A 47 -4.77 -27.42 -11.55
C THR A 47 -4.27 -26.32 -12.49
N GLY A 48 -4.22 -25.07 -12.02
CA GLY A 48 -4.09 -23.90 -12.90
C GLY A 48 -5.35 -23.71 -13.75
N GLY A 49 -5.30 -22.83 -14.74
CA GLY A 49 -6.42 -22.67 -15.66
C GLY A 49 -6.38 -21.40 -16.48
N ASP A 50 -7.13 -21.40 -17.57
CA ASP A 50 -7.42 -20.20 -18.33
C ASP A 50 -8.37 -19.28 -17.55
N VAL A 51 -8.12 -17.97 -17.60
CA VAL A 51 -8.87 -17.00 -16.81
C VAL A 51 -10.36 -16.95 -17.14
N ASP A 52 -10.74 -17.12 -18.41
CA ASP A 52 -12.15 -17.08 -18.82
C ASP A 52 -12.87 -18.38 -18.44
N GLU A 53 -12.16 -19.50 -18.51
CA GLU A 53 -12.65 -20.80 -18.05
C GLU A 53 -12.87 -20.80 -16.52
N LEU A 54 -11.89 -20.29 -15.75
CA LEU A 54 -12.02 -20.10 -14.29
C LEU A 54 -13.16 -19.13 -13.96
N ALA A 55 -13.26 -18.01 -14.67
CA ALA A 55 -14.33 -17.05 -14.46
C ALA A 55 -15.71 -17.67 -14.71
N SER A 56 -15.85 -18.46 -15.77
CA SER A 56 -17.09 -19.17 -16.09
C SER A 56 -17.45 -20.20 -15.02
N LEU A 57 -16.46 -20.93 -14.49
CA LEU A 57 -16.66 -21.97 -13.47
C LEU A 57 -17.15 -21.39 -12.15
N PHE A 58 -16.58 -20.26 -11.72
CA PHE A 58 -16.86 -19.66 -10.42
C PHE A 58 -17.86 -18.50 -10.47
N GLY A 59 -18.38 -18.16 -11.65
CA GLY A 59 -19.27 -17.01 -11.84
C GLY A 59 -18.58 -15.67 -11.56
N ALA A 60 -17.29 -15.59 -11.87
CA ALA A 60 -16.48 -14.40 -11.61
C ALA A 60 -16.45 -13.45 -12.83
N ASN A 61 -16.08 -12.19 -12.59
CA ASN A 61 -15.81 -11.22 -13.63
C ASN A 61 -14.37 -11.42 -14.17
N PRO A 62 -14.17 -11.82 -15.44
CA PRO A 62 -12.87 -12.26 -15.95
C PRO A 62 -11.79 -11.18 -15.88
N GLY A 63 -12.14 -9.92 -16.15
CA GLY A 63 -11.20 -8.80 -16.06
C GLY A 63 -10.65 -8.59 -14.63
N TYR A 64 -11.52 -8.64 -13.62
CA TYR A 64 -11.08 -8.51 -12.23
C TYR A 64 -10.36 -9.77 -11.73
N LEU A 65 -10.81 -10.95 -12.18
CA LEU A 65 -10.14 -12.21 -11.87
C LEU A 65 -8.71 -12.23 -12.41
N ASN A 66 -8.50 -11.77 -13.66
CA ASN A 66 -7.19 -11.60 -14.26
C ASN A 66 -6.27 -10.72 -13.40
N VAL A 67 -6.78 -9.58 -12.91
CA VAL A 67 -6.01 -8.71 -12.00
C VAL A 67 -5.67 -9.44 -10.70
N GLY A 68 -6.63 -10.11 -10.07
CA GLY A 68 -6.41 -10.85 -8.82
C GLY A 68 -5.37 -11.97 -8.96
N LEU A 69 -5.43 -12.76 -10.04
CA LEU A 69 -4.46 -13.82 -10.31
C LEU A 69 -3.09 -13.26 -10.70
N ARG A 70 -3.04 -12.16 -11.45
CA ARG A 70 -1.78 -11.47 -11.79
C ARG A 70 -1.08 -10.92 -10.55
N MET A 71 -1.81 -10.49 -9.52
CA MET A 71 -1.20 -10.10 -8.23
C MET A 71 -0.43 -11.28 -7.61
N LEU A 72 -0.97 -12.50 -7.69
CA LEU A 72 -0.28 -13.71 -7.22
C LEU A 72 0.96 -14.02 -8.09
N CYS A 73 0.92 -13.74 -9.39
CA CYS A 73 2.12 -13.80 -10.24
C CYS A 73 3.20 -12.82 -9.81
N SER A 74 2.85 -11.58 -9.48
CA SER A 74 3.81 -10.59 -8.98
C SER A 74 4.46 -11.02 -7.66
N GLN A 75 3.82 -11.92 -6.91
CA GLN A 75 4.41 -12.53 -5.72
C GLN A 75 5.21 -13.81 -6.01
N GLY A 76 5.24 -14.30 -7.25
CA GLY A 76 5.92 -15.56 -7.60
C GLY A 76 5.17 -16.81 -7.13
N ILE A 77 3.84 -16.72 -6.97
CA ILE A 77 2.99 -17.85 -6.59
C ILE A 77 2.47 -18.57 -7.84
N LEU A 78 2.15 -17.81 -8.88
CA LEU A 78 1.65 -18.29 -10.17
C LEU A 78 2.54 -17.77 -11.31
N ASP A 79 2.59 -18.48 -12.43
CA ASP A 79 3.04 -17.96 -13.72
C ASP A 79 1.85 -17.69 -14.63
N ALA A 80 1.96 -16.66 -15.46
CA ALA A 80 0.99 -16.34 -16.49
C ALA A 80 1.56 -16.66 -17.88
N HIS A 81 0.80 -17.40 -18.67
CA HIS A 81 1.10 -17.72 -20.07
C HIS A 81 0.08 -17.01 -20.98
N TYR A 82 0.59 -16.19 -21.89
CA TYR A 82 -0.22 -15.37 -22.80
C TYR A 82 -0.27 -16.02 -24.18
N GLY A 83 -1.46 -16.48 -24.58
CA GLY A 83 -1.79 -16.88 -25.95
C GLY A 83 -2.39 -15.73 -26.75
N GLU A 84 -2.86 -15.99 -27.97
CA GLU A 84 -3.52 -14.96 -28.81
C GLU A 84 -4.80 -14.42 -28.16
N ASP A 85 -5.64 -15.32 -27.62
CA ASP A 85 -6.93 -14.97 -26.99
C ASP A 85 -7.11 -15.60 -25.59
N LYS A 86 -6.02 -16.06 -24.97
CA LYS A 86 -6.07 -16.80 -23.69
C LYS A 86 -5.01 -16.33 -22.71
N VAL A 87 -5.36 -16.32 -21.43
CA VAL A 87 -4.42 -16.07 -20.32
C VAL A 87 -4.53 -17.23 -19.36
N THR A 88 -3.51 -18.09 -19.36
CA THR A 88 -3.49 -19.29 -18.52
C THR A 88 -2.55 -19.08 -17.35
N TYR A 89 -3.05 -19.37 -16.15
CA TYR A 89 -2.29 -19.34 -14.91
C TYR A 89 -1.86 -20.74 -14.50
N VAL A 90 -0.62 -20.88 -14.07
CA VAL A 90 -0.04 -22.15 -13.62
C VAL A 90 0.63 -21.94 -12.27
N PRO A 91 0.40 -22.79 -11.26
CA PRO A 91 1.06 -22.66 -9.97
C PRO A 91 2.54 -23.02 -10.05
N HIS A 92 3.37 -22.25 -9.35
CA HIS A 92 4.77 -22.62 -9.14
C HIS A 92 4.84 -23.91 -8.30
N LYS A 93 5.57 -24.91 -8.80
CA LYS A 93 5.79 -26.18 -8.09
C LYS A 93 6.98 -26.07 -7.13
N ASP A 94 6.89 -25.13 -6.20
CA ASP A 94 7.90 -24.88 -5.17
C ASP A 94 7.34 -25.25 -3.78
N ALA A 95 8.19 -25.79 -2.91
CA ALA A 95 7.87 -26.01 -1.50
C ALA A 95 7.48 -24.71 -0.78
N ASP A 96 8.02 -23.57 -1.22
CA ASP A 96 7.69 -22.25 -0.67
C ASP A 96 6.22 -21.85 -0.95
N VAL A 97 5.70 -22.17 -2.14
CA VAL A 97 4.28 -21.95 -2.47
C VAL A 97 3.37 -22.80 -1.59
N ALA A 98 3.76 -24.04 -1.30
CA ALA A 98 2.98 -24.90 -0.40
C ALA A 98 2.96 -24.36 1.05
N LEU A 99 4.07 -23.79 1.53
CA LEU A 99 4.13 -23.14 2.84
C LEU A 99 3.25 -21.89 2.88
N TRP A 100 3.32 -21.05 1.86
CA TRP A 100 2.43 -19.89 1.72
C TRP A 100 0.96 -20.31 1.67
N ALA A 101 0.64 -21.34 0.88
CA ALA A 101 -0.73 -21.81 0.71
C ALA A 101 -1.33 -22.36 2.02
N ARG A 102 -0.51 -22.95 2.91
CA ARG A 102 -0.95 -23.36 4.25
C ARG A 102 -1.36 -22.17 5.11
N ASP A 103 -0.62 -21.08 5.04
CA ASP A 103 -0.77 -19.90 5.89
C ASP A 103 -1.64 -18.78 5.27
N ARG A 104 -2.09 -18.94 4.01
CA ARG A 104 -2.86 -17.92 3.27
C ARG A 104 -4.12 -17.43 3.98
N HIS A 105 -4.73 -18.27 4.82
CA HIS A 105 -5.91 -17.92 5.62
C HIS A 105 -5.65 -16.72 6.54
N LEU A 106 -4.39 -16.44 6.90
CA LEU A 106 -4.04 -15.28 7.73
C LEU A 106 -4.30 -13.93 7.04
N TYR A 107 -4.39 -13.87 5.71
CA TYR A 107 -4.82 -12.64 5.03
C TYR A 107 -6.22 -12.18 5.45
N ALA A 108 -7.06 -13.09 5.96
CA ALA A 108 -8.38 -12.74 6.50
C ALA A 108 -8.28 -11.84 7.74
N LEU A 109 -7.24 -11.99 8.57
CA LEU A 109 -6.98 -11.09 9.70
C LEU A 109 -6.62 -9.69 9.20
N GLY A 110 -5.78 -9.62 8.15
CA GLY A 110 -5.44 -8.35 7.49
C GLY A 110 -6.69 -7.67 6.92
N ARG A 111 -7.54 -8.44 6.23
CA ARG A 111 -8.81 -7.94 5.70
C ARG A 111 -9.73 -7.37 6.77
N SER A 112 -9.95 -8.14 7.84
CA SER A 112 -10.82 -7.73 8.95
C SER A 112 -10.30 -6.43 9.60
N TRP A 113 -8.98 -6.29 9.77
CA TRP A 113 -8.41 -5.04 10.24
C TRP A 113 -8.66 -3.88 9.27
N LEU A 114 -8.49 -4.09 7.96
CA LEU A 114 -8.79 -3.06 6.96
C LEU A 114 -10.27 -2.65 6.97
N GLU A 115 -11.21 -3.59 7.22
CA GLU A 115 -12.64 -3.29 7.35
C GLU A 115 -12.95 -2.37 8.54
N HIS A 116 -12.21 -2.49 9.64
CA HIS A 116 -12.35 -1.61 10.80
C HIS A 116 -11.55 -0.30 10.73
N SER A 117 -10.42 -0.30 10.00
CA SER A 117 -9.48 0.83 9.96
C SER A 117 -9.65 1.73 8.73
N VAL A 118 -10.40 1.30 7.71
CA VAL A 118 -10.65 2.13 6.52
C VAL A 118 -11.25 3.49 6.91
N GLY A 119 -10.56 4.56 6.51
CA GLY A 119 -10.98 5.93 6.80
C GLY A 119 -10.68 6.43 8.21
N MET A 120 -10.04 5.63 9.09
CA MET A 120 -9.71 6.06 10.46
C MET A 120 -8.85 7.33 10.48
N TRP A 121 -7.98 7.51 9.46
CA TRP A 121 -7.13 8.71 9.30
C TRP A 121 -7.91 10.01 9.09
N ASN A 122 -9.19 9.95 8.70
CA ASN A 122 -10.07 11.12 8.61
C ASN A 122 -10.73 11.46 9.94
N ARG A 123 -10.57 10.61 10.96
CA ARG A 123 -11.24 10.73 12.26
C ARG A 123 -10.25 10.49 13.41
N PRO A 124 -9.14 11.24 13.48
CA PRO A 124 -8.08 11.01 14.46
C PRO A 124 -8.52 11.17 15.93
N GLN A 125 -9.69 11.76 16.18
CA GLN A 125 -10.25 11.99 17.51
C GLN A 125 -11.29 10.93 17.91
N GLU A 126 -11.65 9.99 17.03
CA GLU A 126 -12.58 8.91 17.33
C GLU A 126 -11.82 7.67 17.85
N PRO A 127 -12.24 7.06 18.98
CA PRO A 127 -11.65 5.82 19.45
C PRO A 127 -11.97 4.64 18.51
N LEU A 128 -11.15 3.60 18.58
CA LEU A 128 -11.47 2.28 18.04
C LEU A 128 -12.55 1.60 18.90
N SER A 129 -13.42 0.84 18.25
CA SER A 129 -14.31 -0.08 18.96
C SER A 129 -13.52 -1.19 19.64
N GLU A 130 -14.10 -1.84 20.65
CA GLU A 130 -13.50 -3.00 21.31
C GLU A 130 -13.23 -4.15 20.31
N GLU A 131 -14.12 -4.32 19.33
CA GLU A 131 -13.96 -5.28 18.24
C GLU A 131 -12.75 -4.93 17.37
N ALA A 132 -12.61 -3.67 16.96
CA ALA A 132 -11.47 -3.22 16.15
C ALA A 132 -10.14 -3.42 16.89
N LEU A 133 -10.09 -3.16 18.20
CA LEU A 133 -8.90 -3.43 19.03
C LEU A 133 -8.60 -4.93 19.11
N SER A 134 -9.62 -5.78 19.25
CA SER A 134 -9.46 -7.24 19.25
C SER A 134 -8.89 -7.75 17.93
N VAL A 135 -9.46 -7.30 16.81
CA VAL A 135 -8.99 -7.63 15.45
C VAL A 135 -7.55 -7.15 15.22
N MET A 136 -7.24 -5.92 15.62
CA MET A 136 -5.88 -5.37 15.53
C MET A 136 -4.87 -6.25 16.27
N ARG A 137 -5.19 -6.67 17.51
CA ARG A 137 -4.33 -7.53 18.33
C ARG A 137 -4.19 -8.94 17.76
N ALA A 138 -5.25 -9.50 17.18
CA ALA A 138 -5.19 -10.78 16.49
C ALA A 138 -4.26 -10.71 15.27
N LEU A 139 -4.37 -9.64 14.46
CA LEU A 139 -3.46 -9.39 13.34
C LEU A 139 -2.02 -9.18 13.81
N LEU A 140 -1.80 -8.37 14.86
CA LEU A 140 -0.47 -8.19 15.46
C LEU A 140 0.10 -9.52 15.93
N GLY A 141 -0.70 -10.37 16.57
CA GLY A 141 -0.33 -11.74 16.93
C GLY A 141 0.08 -12.59 15.72
N ALA A 142 -0.63 -12.49 14.60
CA ALA A 142 -0.26 -13.15 13.35
C ALA A 142 1.06 -12.63 12.75
N VAL A 143 1.28 -11.31 12.79
CA VAL A 143 2.55 -10.67 12.38
C VAL A 143 3.72 -11.18 13.23
N MET A 144 3.51 -11.31 14.54
CA MET A 144 4.54 -11.75 15.48
C MET A 144 4.73 -13.27 15.53
N SER A 145 3.72 -14.05 15.12
CA SER A 145 3.78 -15.52 15.10
C SER A 145 4.45 -16.02 13.82
N GLY A 146 5.76 -16.18 13.90
CA GLY A 146 6.61 -16.73 12.84
C GLY A 146 8.07 -16.71 13.26
N ARG A 147 8.96 -17.38 12.50
CA ARG A 147 10.40 -17.14 12.67
C ARG A 147 10.65 -15.69 12.27
N GLY A 148 11.00 -14.87 13.26
CA GLY A 148 10.83 -13.43 13.24
C GLY A 148 11.30 -12.74 11.95
N LEU A 149 10.63 -11.64 11.66
CA LEU A 149 11.12 -10.54 10.81
C LEU A 149 12.42 -9.91 11.35
N ALA A 150 12.90 -10.40 12.49
CA ALA A 150 14.17 -10.07 13.11
C ALA A 150 15.32 -10.36 12.14
N ASP A 151 15.82 -9.29 11.53
CA ASP A 151 17.13 -9.18 10.90
C ASP A 151 17.51 -10.28 9.91
N HIS A 152 16.91 -10.25 8.71
CA HIS A 152 17.43 -11.05 7.59
C HIS A 152 18.33 -10.21 6.69
N THR A 153 19.61 -10.29 7.07
CA THR A 153 20.84 -10.16 6.27
C THR A 153 20.70 -9.75 4.80
N ALA A 154 21.50 -8.75 4.43
CA ALA A 154 21.69 -8.26 3.07
C ALA A 154 21.75 -9.39 2.03
N GLY A 155 20.78 -9.41 1.11
CA GLY A 155 20.88 -10.15 -0.14
C GLY A 155 20.09 -11.46 -0.26
N GLN A 156 19.32 -11.89 0.74
CA GLN A 156 18.42 -13.05 0.58
C GLN A 156 16.99 -12.62 0.25
N THR A 157 16.42 -13.21 -0.81
CA THR A 157 15.00 -13.09 -1.16
C THR A 157 14.16 -13.70 -0.05
N LEU A 158 13.19 -12.95 0.49
CA LEU A 158 12.24 -13.49 1.46
C LEU A 158 11.48 -14.66 0.83
N ILE A 159 11.48 -15.80 1.53
CA ILE A 159 10.58 -16.90 1.22
C ILE A 159 9.13 -16.42 1.40
N LEU A 160 8.19 -17.01 0.67
CA LEU A 160 6.80 -16.57 0.59
C LEU A 160 6.08 -16.60 1.94
N GLU A 161 6.39 -17.55 2.82
CA GLU A 161 5.85 -17.56 4.20
C GLU A 161 6.26 -16.32 4.99
N GLN A 162 7.53 -15.90 4.90
CA GLN A 162 8.03 -14.68 5.55
C GLN A 162 7.43 -13.43 4.89
N ARG A 163 7.36 -13.43 3.57
CA ARG A 163 6.76 -12.32 2.82
C ARG A 163 5.28 -12.13 3.17
N LEU A 164 4.53 -13.22 3.38
CA LEU A 164 3.16 -13.15 3.89
C LEU A 164 3.10 -12.39 5.22
N ARG A 165 4.03 -12.64 6.14
CA ARG A 165 4.07 -11.90 7.42
C ARG A 165 4.37 -10.41 7.22
N VAL A 166 5.28 -10.07 6.29
CA VAL A 166 5.52 -8.67 5.88
C VAL A 166 4.25 -8.03 5.29
N HIS A 167 3.49 -8.78 4.50
CA HIS A 167 2.22 -8.29 3.96
C HIS A 167 1.20 -7.97 5.06
N LEU A 168 1.06 -8.85 6.05
CA LEU A 168 0.20 -8.62 7.22
C LEU A 168 0.66 -7.43 8.06
N GLU A 169 1.97 -7.25 8.23
CA GLU A 169 2.53 -6.07 8.88
C GLU A 169 2.15 -4.80 8.11
N GLY A 170 2.26 -4.81 6.78
CA GLY A 170 1.83 -3.72 5.93
C GLY A 170 0.36 -3.35 6.11
N ALA A 171 -0.53 -4.34 6.08
CA ALA A 171 -1.94 -4.13 6.36
C ALA A 171 -2.18 -3.55 7.76
N LEU A 172 -1.42 -4.00 8.77
CA LEU A 172 -1.50 -3.49 10.13
C LEU A 172 -1.07 -2.03 10.24
N VAL A 173 0.12 -1.68 9.74
CA VAL A 173 0.76 -0.38 10.00
C VAL A 173 0.33 0.73 9.05
N ALA A 174 -0.13 0.40 7.84
CA ALA A 174 -0.44 1.42 6.84
C ALA A 174 -1.52 2.42 7.27
N PRO A 175 -2.66 2.02 7.89
CA PRO A 175 -3.64 2.97 8.43
C PRO A 175 -3.05 3.92 9.49
N TRP A 176 -2.15 3.42 10.35
CA TRP A 176 -1.48 4.21 11.38
C TRP A 176 -0.48 5.21 10.79
N LEU A 177 0.35 4.76 9.85
CA LEU A 177 1.35 5.60 9.20
C LEU A 177 0.68 6.77 8.47
N VAL A 178 -0.39 6.53 7.72
CA VAL A 178 -1.10 7.61 7.04
C VAL A 178 -1.81 8.53 8.03
N MET A 179 -2.41 8.00 9.11
CA MET A 179 -3.04 8.83 10.16
C MET A 179 -2.04 9.76 10.83
N LEU A 180 -0.88 9.25 11.24
CA LEU A 180 0.16 10.06 11.86
C LEU A 180 0.73 11.07 10.86
N GLY A 181 0.97 10.65 9.62
CA GLY A 181 1.45 11.52 8.55
C GLY A 181 0.50 12.68 8.28
N THR A 182 -0.80 12.41 8.11
CA THR A 182 -1.79 13.46 7.85
C THR A 182 -2.04 14.35 9.06
N ALA A 183 -2.02 13.79 10.28
CA ALA A 183 -2.09 14.58 11.52
C ALA A 183 -0.86 15.51 11.69
N PHE A 184 0.31 15.09 11.20
CA PHE A 184 1.50 15.92 11.22
C PHE A 184 1.46 17.06 10.19
N GLY A 185 0.95 16.77 8.99
CA GLY A 185 0.79 17.73 7.89
C GLY A 185 1.33 17.22 6.56
N THR A 186 1.86 18.11 5.72
CA THR A 186 2.39 17.76 4.38
C THR A 186 3.90 17.50 4.36
N GLU A 187 4.60 17.80 5.46
CA GLU A 187 6.03 17.54 5.59
C GLU A 187 6.29 16.13 6.16
N ALA A 188 7.50 15.60 5.94
CA ALA A 188 7.90 14.35 6.56
C ALA A 188 8.22 14.56 8.04
N MET A 189 7.84 13.61 8.89
CA MET A 189 8.34 13.54 10.27
C MET A 189 9.84 13.20 10.23
N THR A 190 10.68 13.97 10.93
CA THR A 190 12.15 13.78 10.89
C THR A 190 12.76 13.56 12.27
N SER A 191 11.93 13.50 13.31
CA SER A 191 12.34 13.34 14.70
C SER A 191 11.27 12.63 15.53
N TRP A 192 11.66 12.08 16.68
CA TRP A 192 10.69 11.51 17.63
C TRP A 192 9.79 12.56 18.26
N ASP A 193 10.26 13.82 18.34
CA ASP A 193 9.43 14.96 18.77
C ASP A 193 8.29 15.22 17.77
N ASP A 194 8.56 15.09 16.46
CA ASP A 194 7.54 15.20 15.40
C ASP A 194 6.47 14.11 15.53
N VAL A 195 6.92 12.87 15.78
CA VAL A 195 6.04 11.71 15.99
C VAL A 195 5.18 11.93 17.24
N SER A 196 5.76 12.43 18.33
CA SER A 196 5.02 12.78 19.55
C SER A 196 3.99 13.88 19.31
N ARG A 197 4.33 14.91 18.51
CA ARG A 197 3.41 15.98 18.10
C ARG A 197 2.26 15.47 17.21
N ALA A 198 2.52 14.53 16.32
CA ALA A 198 1.48 13.90 15.52
C ALA A 198 0.55 13.04 16.38
N SER A 199 1.13 12.19 17.23
CA SER A 199 0.40 11.28 18.12
C SER A 199 -0.46 12.03 19.14
N SER A 200 0.00 13.16 19.68
CA SER A 200 -0.77 13.95 20.64
C SER A 200 -2.05 14.58 20.06
N GLN A 201 -2.16 14.64 18.73
CA GLN A 201 -3.39 15.04 18.02
C GLN A 201 -4.37 13.88 17.80
N LEU A 202 -4.07 12.69 18.32
CA LEU A 202 -4.95 11.53 18.24
C LEU A 202 -5.74 11.34 19.54
N HIS A 203 -6.85 10.63 19.49
CA HIS A 203 -7.57 10.19 20.68
C HIS A 203 -6.65 9.35 21.60
N PRO A 204 -6.70 9.47 22.95
CA PRO A 204 -5.81 8.74 23.86
C PRO A 204 -5.76 7.23 23.62
N GLN A 205 -6.90 6.60 23.36
CA GLN A 205 -6.97 5.15 23.04
C GLN A 205 -6.23 4.79 21.73
N LEU A 206 -6.23 5.68 20.74
CA LEU A 206 -5.43 5.49 19.51
C LEU A 206 -3.94 5.61 19.80
N GLN A 207 -3.55 6.53 20.69
CA GLN A 207 -2.16 6.68 21.12
C GLN A 207 -1.66 5.41 21.82
N GLU A 208 -2.46 4.85 22.72
CA GLU A 208 -2.16 3.59 23.43
C GLU A 208 -2.08 2.40 22.47
N ALA A 209 -3.04 2.26 21.56
CA ALA A 209 -3.04 1.19 20.56
C ALA A 209 -1.84 1.29 19.61
N TRP A 210 -1.49 2.50 19.16
CA TRP A 210 -0.31 2.72 18.34
C TRP A 210 0.99 2.41 19.09
N ALA A 211 1.09 2.80 20.37
CA ALA A 211 2.23 2.49 21.21
C ALA A 211 2.39 0.97 21.41
N GLU A 212 1.29 0.23 21.57
CA GLU A 212 1.27 -1.24 21.62
C GLU A 212 1.87 -1.85 20.35
N VAL A 213 1.43 -1.39 19.17
CA VAL A 213 1.94 -1.85 17.87
C VAL A 213 3.43 -1.52 17.71
N MET A 214 3.82 -0.27 17.97
CA MET A 214 5.21 0.18 17.88
C MET A 214 6.16 -0.61 18.79
N HIS A 215 5.73 -0.88 20.01
CA HIS A 215 6.52 -1.65 20.97
C HIS A 215 6.68 -3.10 20.51
N ALA A 216 5.60 -3.75 20.08
CA ALA A 216 5.62 -5.13 19.61
C ALA A 216 6.50 -5.31 18.35
N LEU A 217 6.48 -4.34 17.44
CA LEU A 217 7.32 -4.36 16.24
C LEU A 217 8.77 -3.91 16.48
N GLY A 218 9.11 -3.41 17.67
CA GLY A 218 10.44 -2.85 17.98
C GLY A 218 10.72 -1.53 17.24
N TRP A 219 9.69 -0.78 16.89
CA TRP A 219 9.81 0.48 16.15
C TRP A 219 10.04 1.69 17.06
N SER A 220 9.66 1.63 18.34
CA SER A 220 9.87 2.74 19.28
C SER A 220 11.36 3.06 19.44
N ASP A 221 11.72 4.34 19.23
CA ASP A 221 13.09 4.85 19.38
C ASP A 221 14.15 4.09 18.56
N SER A 222 13.76 3.46 17.44
CA SER A 222 14.64 2.64 16.61
C SER A 222 14.84 3.17 15.19
N GLU A 223 15.95 2.80 14.54
CA GLU A 223 16.25 3.22 13.17
C GLU A 223 15.20 2.71 12.15
N VAL A 224 14.66 1.51 12.38
CA VAL A 224 13.63 0.91 11.51
C VAL A 224 12.30 1.65 11.64
N GLY A 225 11.89 1.98 12.87
CA GLY A 225 10.68 2.77 13.11
C GLY A 225 10.80 4.17 12.50
N ALA A 226 11.94 4.83 12.74
CA ALA A 226 12.26 6.12 12.13
C ALA A 226 12.18 6.06 10.59
N PHE A 227 12.74 5.01 9.97
CA PHE A 227 12.73 4.84 8.52
C PHE A 227 11.31 4.81 7.93
N PHE A 228 10.38 4.08 8.56
CA PHE A 228 9.00 3.96 8.09
C PHE A 228 8.16 5.20 8.40
N LEU A 229 8.33 5.80 9.60
CA LEU A 229 7.64 7.02 10.00
C LEU A 229 8.00 8.21 9.11
N GLU A 230 9.28 8.39 8.78
CA GLU A 230 9.75 9.40 7.82
C GLU A 230 9.10 9.22 6.43
N ARG A 231 8.72 7.99 6.07
CA ARG A 231 8.15 7.60 4.77
C ARG A 231 6.65 7.35 4.82
N ALA A 232 5.95 7.84 5.83
CA ALA A 232 4.50 7.67 5.97
C ALA A 232 3.73 8.03 4.68
N ALA A 233 4.13 9.10 3.98
CA ALA A 233 3.51 9.53 2.72
C ALA A 233 3.55 8.45 1.61
N ALA A 234 4.55 7.58 1.60
CA ALA A 234 4.66 6.49 0.61
C ALA A 234 3.52 5.47 0.72
N TYR A 235 2.84 5.40 1.87
CA TYR A 235 1.67 4.56 2.06
C TYR A 235 0.36 5.22 1.59
N GLY A 236 0.34 6.55 1.43
CA GLY A 236 -0.89 7.31 1.21
C GLY A 236 -1.69 6.87 -0.02
N VAL A 237 -1.02 6.70 -1.17
CA VAL A 237 -1.70 6.30 -2.41
C VAL A 237 -2.33 4.91 -2.27
N THR A 238 -1.59 3.90 -1.85
CA THR A 238 -2.13 2.53 -1.72
C THR A 238 -3.22 2.46 -0.65
N THR A 239 -3.02 3.07 0.51
CA THR A 239 -4.03 3.09 1.60
C THR A 239 -5.29 3.83 1.19
N SER A 240 -5.21 4.85 0.30
CA SER A 240 -6.40 5.53 -0.22
C SER A 240 -7.35 4.62 -1.01
N TYR A 241 -6.86 3.50 -1.56
CA TYR A 241 -7.66 2.50 -2.28
C TYR A 241 -8.12 1.33 -1.40
N THR A 242 -7.95 1.40 -0.06
CA THR A 242 -8.40 0.34 0.86
C THR A 242 -9.86 -0.04 0.61
N GLN A 243 -10.73 0.95 0.35
CA GLN A 243 -12.14 0.69 0.03
C GLN A 243 -12.34 -0.16 -1.24
N THR A 244 -11.55 0.09 -2.28
CA THR A 244 -11.54 -0.73 -3.51
C THR A 244 -11.11 -2.17 -3.20
N PHE A 245 -10.05 -2.36 -2.41
CA PHE A 245 -9.60 -3.71 -2.02
C PHE A 245 -10.65 -4.45 -1.18
N LEU A 246 -11.36 -3.75 -0.29
CA LEU A 246 -12.45 -4.33 0.47
C LEU A 246 -13.65 -4.73 -0.40
N TRP A 247 -13.89 -4.03 -1.52
CA TRP A 247 -14.90 -4.41 -2.51
C TRP A 247 -14.45 -5.53 -3.46
N ALA A 248 -13.32 -6.19 -3.22
CA ALA A 248 -12.87 -7.29 -4.06
C ALA A 248 -13.93 -8.38 -4.25
N LYS A 249 -14.80 -8.64 -3.27
CA LYS A 249 -15.91 -9.59 -3.40
C LYS A 249 -16.89 -9.17 -4.49
N GLU A 250 -17.34 -7.92 -4.47
CA GLU A 250 -18.26 -7.37 -5.44
C GLU A 250 -17.62 -7.29 -6.83
N LEU A 251 -16.35 -6.89 -6.92
CA LEU A 251 -15.64 -6.80 -8.19
C LEU A 251 -15.36 -8.17 -8.80
N LEU A 252 -14.93 -9.15 -8.00
CA LEU A 252 -14.59 -10.48 -8.50
C LEU A 252 -15.83 -11.32 -8.77
N LEU A 253 -16.83 -11.30 -7.89
CA LEU A 253 -17.91 -12.29 -7.87
C LEU A 253 -19.33 -11.67 -7.91
N GLY A 254 -19.42 -10.34 -8.02
CA GLY A 254 -20.67 -9.60 -8.02
C GLY A 254 -20.80 -8.68 -9.23
N GLU A 255 -21.34 -7.49 -9.00
CA GLU A 255 -21.56 -6.49 -10.04
C GLU A 255 -20.26 -5.74 -10.36
N GLY A 256 -19.63 -6.03 -11.51
CA GLY A 256 -18.36 -5.41 -11.90
C GLY A 256 -18.37 -3.88 -12.02
N SER A 257 -19.55 -3.26 -12.14
CA SER A 257 -19.76 -1.81 -12.13
C SER A 257 -19.76 -1.17 -10.74
N TRP A 258 -19.52 -1.94 -9.67
CA TRP A 258 -19.61 -1.46 -8.28
C TRP A 258 -18.77 -0.22 -7.97
N LEU A 259 -17.65 0.00 -8.68
CA LEU A 259 -16.81 1.19 -8.54
C LEU A 259 -17.48 2.48 -9.04
N TRP A 260 -18.40 2.36 -10.00
CA TRP A 260 -18.93 3.45 -10.83
C TRP A 260 -20.36 3.85 -10.48
N ARG A 261 -20.84 3.48 -9.29
CA ARG A 261 -22.18 3.80 -8.78
C ARG A 261 -22.28 5.24 -8.23
N THR A 262 -21.70 6.18 -8.94
CA THR A 262 -21.70 7.61 -8.62
C THR A 262 -22.24 8.39 -9.81
N GLU A 263 -23.05 9.40 -9.54
CA GLU A 263 -23.55 10.28 -10.59
C GLU A 263 -22.48 11.29 -11.06
N PRO A 264 -22.57 11.83 -12.29
CA PRO A 264 -21.66 12.87 -12.74
C PRO A 264 -21.61 14.07 -11.78
N GLY A 265 -20.41 14.34 -11.24
CA GLY A 265 -20.18 15.42 -10.27
C GLY A 265 -20.18 14.99 -8.81
N GLU A 266 -20.53 13.73 -8.50
CA GLU A 266 -20.35 13.18 -7.16
C GLU A 266 -18.89 12.82 -6.87
N ALA A 267 -18.55 12.81 -5.58
CA ALA A 267 -17.23 12.40 -5.14
C ALA A 267 -17.00 10.90 -5.39
N GLU A 268 -15.78 10.54 -5.77
CA GLU A 268 -15.40 9.15 -5.94
C GLU A 268 -15.48 8.42 -4.60
N ILE A 269 -16.15 7.25 -4.59
CA ILE A 269 -16.36 6.45 -3.38
C ILE A 269 -15.37 5.29 -3.25
N HIS A 270 -14.69 4.94 -4.35
CA HIS A 270 -13.76 3.80 -4.41
C HIS A 270 -12.37 4.15 -3.90
N VAL A 271 -12.07 5.45 -3.77
CA VAL A 271 -10.78 5.98 -3.35
C VAL A 271 -11.00 7.19 -2.44
N ASP A 272 -10.23 7.27 -1.36
CA ASP A 272 -10.12 8.51 -0.58
C ASP A 272 -9.26 9.52 -1.35
N ARG A 273 -9.89 10.40 -2.12
CA ARG A 273 -9.19 11.35 -2.99
C ARG A 273 -8.29 12.31 -2.19
N THR A 274 -8.67 12.69 -0.98
CA THR A 274 -7.87 13.57 -0.12
C THR A 274 -6.58 12.88 0.29
N LEU A 275 -6.66 11.65 0.79
CA LEU A 275 -5.48 10.86 1.16
C LEU A 275 -4.62 10.52 -0.07
N ASN A 276 -5.25 10.22 -1.20
CA ASN A 276 -4.58 9.95 -2.46
C ASN A 276 -3.69 11.14 -2.91
N VAL A 277 -4.26 12.34 -2.90
CA VAL A 277 -3.54 13.59 -3.22
C VAL A 277 -2.42 13.81 -2.21
N TRP A 278 -2.67 13.66 -0.91
CA TRP A 278 -1.65 13.79 0.13
C TRP A 278 -0.47 12.83 -0.09
N GLY A 279 -0.74 11.55 -0.35
CA GLY A 279 0.29 10.54 -0.61
C GLY A 279 1.09 10.82 -1.89
N SER A 280 0.42 11.28 -2.94
CA SER A 280 1.08 11.62 -4.21
C SER A 280 2.01 12.83 -4.09
N GLY A 281 1.65 13.85 -3.29
CA GLY A 281 2.45 15.06 -3.12
C GLY A 281 3.89 14.80 -2.66
N GLY A 282 4.10 13.78 -1.82
CA GLY A 282 5.43 13.35 -1.38
C GLY A 282 6.30 12.75 -2.50
N ALA A 283 5.68 12.02 -3.45
CA ALA A 283 6.37 11.40 -4.58
C ALA A 283 6.78 12.42 -5.65
N HIS A 284 6.00 13.49 -5.83
CA HIS A 284 6.19 14.46 -6.92
C HIS A 284 7.52 15.24 -6.80
N LYS A 285 8.02 15.49 -5.59
CA LYS A 285 9.28 16.23 -5.37
C LYS A 285 10.50 15.56 -6.03
N ALA A 286 10.53 14.23 -6.11
CA ALA A 286 11.62 13.49 -6.76
C ALA A 286 11.51 13.51 -8.30
N TYR A 287 10.29 13.56 -8.84
CA TYR A 287 10.06 13.74 -10.28
C TYR A 287 10.39 15.16 -10.73
N PHE A 288 10.11 16.14 -9.87
CA PHE A 288 10.37 17.54 -10.15
C PHE A 288 11.86 17.79 -10.43
N SER A 289 12.80 17.21 -9.68
CA SER A 289 14.23 17.48 -9.93
C SER A 289 14.73 17.07 -11.34
N HIS A 290 14.16 16.02 -11.94
CA HIS A 290 14.48 15.64 -13.31
C HIS A 290 13.80 16.55 -14.32
N LEU A 291 12.53 16.89 -14.06
CA LEU A 291 11.77 17.81 -14.88
C LEU A 291 12.37 19.23 -14.85
N ASP A 292 12.91 19.65 -13.72
CA ASP A 292 13.59 20.93 -13.52
C ASP A 292 14.74 21.06 -14.51
N GLN A 293 15.52 19.98 -14.73
CA GLN A 293 16.61 20.02 -15.70
C GLN A 293 16.09 20.21 -17.12
N VAL A 294 15.06 19.46 -17.52
CA VAL A 294 14.45 19.59 -18.86
C VAL A 294 13.88 21.00 -19.07
N VAL A 295 13.19 21.53 -18.07
CA VAL A 295 12.60 22.88 -18.15
C VAL A 295 13.69 23.94 -18.18
N LYS A 296 14.76 23.80 -17.40
CA LYS A 296 15.92 24.70 -17.48
C LYS A 296 16.59 24.65 -18.86
N ASP A 297 16.75 23.47 -19.45
CA ASP A 297 17.37 23.33 -20.76
C ASP A 297 16.53 24.05 -21.85
N VAL A 298 15.20 23.97 -21.76
CA VAL A 298 14.27 24.65 -22.68
C VAL A 298 14.26 26.17 -22.47
N PHE A 299 14.17 26.65 -21.23
CA PHE A 299 14.02 28.08 -20.91
C PHE A 299 15.35 28.83 -20.74
N ASN A 300 16.50 28.15 -20.88
CA ASN A 300 17.82 28.79 -21.03
C ASN A 300 18.26 28.94 -22.50
N ALA A 301 17.45 28.50 -23.47
CA ALA A 301 17.67 28.75 -24.89
C ALA A 301 17.56 30.26 -25.22
N PRO A 302 18.02 30.73 -26.40
CA PRO A 302 17.76 32.09 -26.87
C PRO A 302 16.27 32.46 -26.76
N LEU A 303 15.95 33.69 -26.31
CA LEU A 303 14.58 34.10 -25.97
C LEU A 303 13.57 33.92 -27.12
N ASP A 304 14.02 34.02 -28.36
CA ASP A 304 13.22 33.84 -29.58
C ASP A 304 12.91 32.36 -29.91
N GLU A 305 13.63 31.43 -29.29
CA GLU A 305 13.43 29.98 -29.41
C GLU A 305 12.64 29.39 -28.23
N GLN A 306 12.43 30.16 -27.16
CA GLN A 306 11.71 29.71 -25.97
C GLN A 306 10.19 29.61 -26.23
N PRO A 307 9.50 28.64 -25.62
CA PRO A 307 8.04 28.61 -25.62
C PRO A 307 7.47 29.78 -24.81
N LEU A 308 6.32 30.31 -25.24
CA LEU A 308 5.65 31.44 -24.57
C LEU A 308 5.10 31.10 -23.17
N GLY A 309 4.94 29.81 -22.86
CA GLY A 309 4.39 29.35 -21.59
C GLY A 309 4.34 27.84 -21.49
N LEU A 310 3.92 27.36 -20.31
CA LEU A 310 3.75 25.94 -19.99
C LEU A 310 2.26 25.65 -19.80
N CYS A 311 1.79 24.56 -20.42
CA CYS A 311 0.45 24.03 -20.23
C CYS A 311 0.52 22.66 -19.58
N ASP A 312 -0.03 22.54 -18.37
CA ASP A 312 -0.10 21.29 -17.61
C ASP A 312 -1.53 20.74 -17.67
N MET A 313 -1.74 19.68 -18.46
CA MET A 313 -3.05 19.05 -18.61
C MET A 313 -3.29 18.10 -17.44
N GLY A 314 -4.34 18.35 -16.66
CA GLY A 314 -4.59 17.63 -15.40
C GLY A 314 -3.80 18.19 -14.21
N CYS A 315 -3.57 19.51 -14.19
CA CYS A 315 -2.68 20.19 -13.22
C CYS A 315 -3.08 20.07 -11.74
N GLY A 316 -4.24 19.47 -11.42
CA GLY A 316 -4.73 19.34 -10.05
C GLY A 316 -4.77 20.70 -9.34
N ASN A 317 -4.06 20.82 -8.21
CA ASN A 317 -3.94 22.06 -7.44
C ASN A 317 -2.91 23.07 -8.00
N GLY A 318 -2.28 22.78 -9.15
CA GLY A 318 -1.32 23.66 -9.81
C GLY A 318 0.08 23.70 -9.16
N ALA A 319 0.38 22.80 -8.21
CA ALA A 319 1.67 22.78 -7.52
C ALA A 319 2.87 22.64 -8.47
N LEU A 320 2.74 21.82 -9.53
CA LEU A 320 3.77 21.67 -10.55
C LEU A 320 4.02 22.99 -11.29
N LEU A 321 2.97 23.68 -11.73
CA LEU A 321 3.11 24.98 -12.41
C LEU A 321 3.75 26.05 -11.53
N LEU A 322 3.40 26.09 -10.24
CA LEU A 322 4.04 27.00 -9.28
C LEU A 322 5.52 26.68 -9.11
N HIS A 323 5.88 25.40 -9.00
CA HIS A 323 7.27 24.96 -8.92
C HIS A 323 8.05 25.33 -10.20
N MET A 324 7.51 25.01 -11.39
CA MET A 324 8.13 25.34 -12.68
C MET A 324 8.37 26.84 -12.86
N ARG A 325 7.44 27.68 -12.40
CA ARG A 325 7.61 29.14 -12.42
C ARG A 325 8.83 29.58 -11.61
N GLU A 326 9.06 29.00 -10.44
CA GLU A 326 10.23 29.36 -9.62
C GLU A 326 11.52 28.79 -10.21
N VAL A 327 11.47 27.63 -10.86
CA VAL A 327 12.60 27.05 -11.61
C VAL A 327 13.01 27.91 -12.81
N ILE A 328 12.05 28.46 -13.57
CA ILE A 328 12.33 29.34 -14.72
C ILE A 328 12.92 30.69 -14.27
N LYS A 329 12.56 31.17 -13.08
CA LYS A 329 13.10 32.42 -12.53
C LYS A 329 14.52 32.29 -11.95
N SER A 330 14.94 31.08 -11.56
CA SER A 330 16.21 30.82 -10.86
C SER A 330 17.39 30.77 -11.82
#